data_AF-A0A7C1YC38-F1
#
_entry.id   AF-A0A7C1YC38-F1
#
_cell.length_a   1.000
_cell.length_b   1.000
_cell.length_c   1.000
_cell.angle_alpha   90.00
_cell.angle_beta   90.00
_cell.angle_gamma   90.00
#
_symmetry.space_group_name_H-M   'P 1'
#
loop_
_entity.id
_entity.type
_entity.pdbx_description
1 polymer ?
#
loop_
_entity_poly.entity_id
_entity_poly.type
_entity_poly.pdbx_seq_one_letter_code
_entity_poly.pdbx_strand_id
1 'polypeptide(L)'
;MTHWKTRLATWTFILLALAALQGCGFHLRGSAQLPPSISPLRIHGLADLDPLRNDLRQVLTEAGLRVTDKQADAGSILQIYKQDRNRRVLSVDERGKVVEYELHYGLEFDLVDGDGTRLVEKQDVGVQRAYVNPQTGILGKEQEEALMNRDMRLDLARRIVERLQEQLSK
;
A
#
# COMPACT_ATOMS: atom_id res chain seq x y z
N MET A 1 -2.26 -37.27 54.00
CA MET A 1 -3.39 -36.86 53.13
C MET A 1 -3.27 -35.42 52.57
N THR A 2 -2.21 -34.67 52.86
CA THR A 2 -2.04 -33.27 52.45
C THR A 2 -1.29 -33.09 51.11
N HIS A 3 -0.42 -34.03 50.72
CA HIS A 3 0.35 -33.97 49.45
C HIS A 3 -0.48 -34.22 48.19
N TRP A 4 -1.65 -34.88 48.30
CA TRP A 4 -2.57 -35.10 47.17
C TRP A 4 -3.27 -33.79 46.77
N LYS A 5 -3.70 -33.00 47.76
CA LYS A 5 -4.39 -31.72 47.53
C LYS A 5 -3.48 -30.65 46.93
N THR A 6 -2.20 -30.61 47.34
CA THR A 6 -1.22 -29.66 46.79
C THR A 6 -0.83 -30.00 45.35
N ARG A 7 -0.73 -31.30 45.00
CA ARG A 7 -0.48 -31.76 43.63
C ARG A 7 -1.64 -31.46 42.69
N LEU A 8 -2.88 -31.64 43.14
CA LEU A 8 -4.07 -31.24 42.36
C LEU A 8 -4.13 -29.73 42.13
N ALA A 9 -3.88 -28.91 43.16
CA ALA A 9 -3.91 -27.45 43.02
C ALA A 9 -2.82 -26.93 42.05
N THR A 10 -1.63 -27.53 42.06
CA THR A 10 -0.57 -27.18 41.10
C THR A 10 -0.95 -27.56 39.67
N TRP A 11 -1.59 -28.70 39.47
CA TRP A 11 -2.06 -29.13 38.15
C TRP A 11 -3.19 -28.25 37.62
N THR A 12 -4.12 -27.82 38.48
CA THR A 12 -5.17 -26.86 38.10
C THR A 12 -4.57 -25.51 37.71
N PHE A 13 -3.57 -25.02 38.45
CA PHE A 13 -2.89 -23.77 38.13
C PHE A 13 -2.11 -23.85 36.80
N ILE A 14 -1.44 -24.98 36.54
CA ILE A 14 -0.75 -25.23 35.27
C ILE A 14 -1.75 -25.29 34.10
N LEU A 15 -2.89 -25.97 34.26
CA LEU A 15 -3.94 -26.03 33.24
C LEU A 15 -4.55 -24.65 32.94
N LEU A 16 -4.78 -23.84 33.98
CA LEU A 16 -5.30 -22.48 33.82
C LEU A 16 -4.28 -21.56 33.13
N ALA A 17 -3.00 -21.70 33.45
CA ALA A 17 -1.92 -20.99 32.78
C ALA A 17 -1.81 -21.39 31.30
N LEU A 18 -1.92 -22.68 30.97
CA LEU A 18 -1.92 -23.15 29.57
C LEU A 18 -3.14 -22.67 28.77
N ALA A 19 -4.32 -22.55 29.39
CA ALA A 19 -5.50 -22.01 28.73
C ALA A 19 -5.37 -20.51 28.44
N ALA A 20 -4.67 -19.76 29.30
CA ALA A 20 -4.35 -18.35 29.08
C ALA A 20 -3.28 -18.12 27.99
N LEU A 21 -2.57 -19.18 27.55
CA LEU A 21 -1.64 -19.13 26.41
C LEU A 21 -2.31 -19.38 25.04
N GLN A 22 -3.62 -19.61 24.98
CA GLN A 22 -4.36 -19.58 23.71
C GLN A 22 -4.43 -18.14 23.22
N GLY A 23 -3.34 -17.72 22.56
CA GLY A 23 -3.00 -16.35 22.22
C GLY A 23 -4.01 -15.64 21.33
N CYS A 24 -3.83 -14.32 21.30
CA CYS A 24 -4.59 -13.33 20.52
C CYS A 24 -5.04 -13.89 19.17
N GLY A 25 -6.34 -13.77 18.88
CA GLY A 25 -7.00 -14.23 17.65
C GLY A 25 -6.51 -13.52 16.39
N PHE A 26 -5.25 -13.78 16.00
CA PHE A 26 -4.70 -13.39 14.72
C PHE A 26 -5.48 -14.11 13.62
N HIS A 27 -6.47 -13.41 13.07
CA HIS A 27 -7.06 -13.78 11.81
C HIS A 27 -6.09 -13.36 10.72
N LEU A 28 -5.52 -14.32 10.00
CA LEU A 28 -4.77 -14.04 8.78
C LEU A 28 -5.66 -13.16 7.89
N ARG A 29 -5.17 -11.97 7.47
CA ARG A 29 -5.93 -10.95 6.73
C ARG A 29 -6.51 -11.42 5.37
N GLY A 30 -6.36 -12.70 5.03
CA GLY A 30 -6.60 -13.23 3.70
C GLY A 30 -5.66 -12.59 2.68
N SER A 31 -5.62 -13.12 1.46
CA SER A 31 -5.12 -12.32 0.34
C SER A 31 -6.21 -11.32 -0.02
N ALA A 32 -5.88 -10.04 -0.06
CA ALA A 32 -6.76 -8.99 -0.56
C ALA A 32 -6.96 -9.17 -2.06
N GLN A 33 -7.92 -10.01 -2.44
CA GLN A 33 -8.25 -10.28 -3.84
C GLN A 33 -9.29 -9.26 -4.31
N LEU A 34 -9.02 -8.64 -5.45
CA LEU A 34 -10.01 -7.81 -6.13
C LEU A 34 -11.03 -8.72 -6.85
N PRO A 35 -12.30 -8.27 -6.98
CA PRO A 35 -13.33 -9.09 -7.60
C PRO A 35 -12.98 -9.38 -9.08
N PRO A 36 -13.22 -10.60 -9.57
CA PRO A 36 -12.87 -10.97 -10.94
C PRO A 36 -13.69 -10.22 -12.00
N SER A 37 -14.80 -9.59 -11.62
CA SER A 37 -15.68 -8.82 -12.52
C SER A 37 -14.97 -7.66 -13.22
N ILE A 38 -13.94 -7.07 -12.60
CA ILE A 38 -13.20 -5.93 -13.18
C ILE A 38 -11.99 -6.38 -14.03
N SER A 39 -11.80 -7.69 -14.21
CA SER A 39 -10.67 -8.27 -14.95
C SER A 39 -11.07 -8.58 -16.40
N PRO A 40 -10.22 -8.31 -17.41
CA PRO A 40 -8.92 -7.66 -17.34
C PRO A 40 -9.02 -6.15 -17.12
N LEU A 41 -8.09 -5.58 -16.36
CA LEU A 41 -8.04 -4.15 -16.10
C LEU A 41 -6.99 -3.47 -16.97
N ARG A 42 -7.32 -2.30 -17.53
CA ARG A 42 -6.37 -1.44 -18.25
C ARG A 42 -6.04 -0.20 -17.43
N ILE A 43 -4.75 0.14 -17.35
CA ILE A 43 -4.28 1.38 -16.72
C ILE A 43 -4.22 2.48 -17.79
N HIS A 44 -4.90 3.60 -17.56
CA HIS A 44 -4.89 4.76 -18.47
C HIS A 44 -4.51 6.05 -17.75
N GLY A 45 -3.96 7.02 -18.49
CA GLY A 45 -3.58 8.34 -17.96
C GLY A 45 -2.15 8.45 -17.41
N LEU A 46 -1.35 7.39 -17.51
CA LEU A 46 0.09 7.42 -17.26
C LEU A 46 0.88 7.39 -18.57
N ALA A 47 2.04 8.04 -18.58
CA ALA A 47 3.00 7.90 -19.68
C ALA A 47 3.53 6.46 -19.78
N ASP A 48 3.88 6.03 -20.99
CA ASP A 48 4.29 4.64 -21.26
C ASP A 48 5.52 4.21 -20.45
N LEU A 49 6.45 5.14 -20.23
CA LEU A 49 7.69 4.93 -19.46
C LEU A 49 7.57 5.34 -17.99
N ASP A 50 6.38 5.67 -17.49
CA ASP A 50 6.20 6.00 -16.07
C ASP A 50 6.46 4.75 -15.21
N PRO A 51 7.42 4.78 -14.27
CA PRO A 51 7.69 3.64 -13.38
C PRO A 51 6.48 3.18 -12.58
N LEU A 52 5.57 4.09 -12.20
CA LEU A 52 4.34 3.75 -11.47
C LEU A 52 3.46 2.79 -12.27
N ARG A 53 3.50 2.82 -13.60
CA ARG A 53 2.72 1.93 -14.46
C ARG A 53 3.08 0.46 -14.22
N ASN A 54 4.37 0.17 -14.05
CA ASN A 54 4.86 -1.18 -13.77
C ASN A 54 4.60 -1.58 -12.32
N ASP A 55 4.80 -0.66 -11.37
CA ASP A 55 4.51 -0.89 -9.96
C ASP A 55 3.01 -1.19 -9.75
N LEU A 56 2.11 -0.44 -10.39
CA LEU A 56 0.67 -0.71 -10.41
C LEU A 56 0.35 -2.06 -11.04
N ARG A 57 0.92 -2.36 -12.22
CA ARG A 57 0.68 -3.64 -12.89
C ARG A 57 1.06 -4.81 -11.97
N GLN A 58 2.20 -4.72 -11.30
CA GLN A 58 2.65 -5.73 -10.36
C GLN A 58 1.65 -5.91 -9.22
N VAL A 59 1.30 -4.83 -8.50
CA VAL A 59 0.42 -4.90 -7.32
C VAL A 59 -1.00 -5.35 -7.69
N LEU A 60 -1.54 -4.90 -8.84
CA LEU A 60 -2.85 -5.35 -9.35
C LEU A 60 -2.85 -6.85 -9.70
N THR A 61 -1.73 -7.35 -10.25
CA THR A 61 -1.58 -8.78 -10.56
C THR A 61 -1.47 -9.61 -9.29
N GLU A 62 -0.73 -9.13 -8.29
CA GLU A 62 -0.66 -9.71 -6.95
C GLU A 62 -2.04 -9.75 -6.26
N ALA A 63 -2.91 -8.77 -6.56
CA ALA A 63 -4.30 -8.71 -6.11
C ALA A 63 -5.28 -9.59 -6.94
N GLY A 64 -4.79 -10.40 -7.87
CA GLY A 64 -5.58 -11.39 -8.61
C GLY A 64 -6.17 -10.90 -9.94
N LEU A 65 -5.82 -9.71 -10.41
CA LEU A 65 -6.30 -9.20 -11.70
C LEU A 65 -5.36 -9.54 -12.87
N ARG A 66 -5.93 -9.68 -14.07
CA ARG A 66 -5.14 -9.64 -15.31
C ARG A 66 -5.06 -8.18 -15.76
N VAL A 67 -3.87 -7.68 -16.05
CA VAL A 67 -3.68 -6.32 -16.56
C VAL A 67 -3.42 -6.37 -18.07
N THR A 68 -4.13 -5.57 -18.84
CA THR A 68 -3.98 -5.48 -20.30
C THR A 68 -3.59 -4.08 -20.74
N ASP A 69 -2.81 -3.99 -21.81
CA ASP A 69 -2.51 -2.72 -22.49
C ASP A 69 -3.52 -2.43 -23.61
N LYS A 70 -4.28 -3.43 -24.07
CA LYS A 70 -5.25 -3.31 -25.16
C LYS A 70 -6.61 -2.88 -24.63
N GLN A 71 -7.14 -1.79 -25.17
CA GLN A 71 -8.47 -1.28 -24.80
C GLN A 71 -9.59 -2.26 -25.14
N ALA A 72 -9.49 -2.99 -26.25
CA ALA A 72 -10.50 -3.97 -26.67
C ALA A 72 -10.65 -5.17 -25.72
N ASP A 73 -9.59 -5.49 -24.96
CA ASP A 73 -9.58 -6.63 -24.03
C ASP A 73 -9.89 -6.21 -22.59
N ALA A 74 -10.09 -4.91 -22.34
CA ALA A 74 -10.27 -4.36 -21.01
C ALA A 74 -11.72 -4.51 -20.56
N GLY A 75 -11.95 -5.30 -19.51
CA GLY A 75 -13.21 -5.35 -18.78
C GLY A 75 -13.41 -4.13 -17.88
N SER A 76 -12.33 -3.48 -17.43
CA SER A 76 -12.41 -2.21 -16.72
C SER A 76 -11.19 -1.32 -17.02
N ILE A 77 -11.30 -0.03 -16.75
CA ILE A 77 -10.25 0.97 -16.95
C ILE A 77 -10.02 1.71 -15.64
N LEU A 78 -8.80 1.58 -15.08
CA LEU A 78 -8.29 2.45 -14.02
C LEU A 78 -7.81 3.74 -14.67
N GLN A 79 -8.59 4.80 -14.53
CA GLN A 79 -8.28 6.11 -15.11
C GLN A 79 -7.48 6.94 -14.11
N ILE A 80 -6.31 7.40 -14.51
CA ILE A 80 -5.50 8.35 -13.75
C ILE A 80 -5.62 9.71 -14.42
N TYR A 81 -5.97 10.73 -13.65
CA TYR A 81 -6.24 12.08 -14.16
C TYR A 81 -5.09 13.05 -13.91
N LYS A 82 -4.53 12.96 -12.71
CA LYS A 82 -3.46 13.84 -12.27
C LYS A 82 -2.49 13.03 -11.44
N GLN A 83 -1.20 13.27 -11.65
CA GLN A 83 -0.12 12.75 -10.83
C GLN A 83 0.68 13.94 -10.30
N ASP A 84 0.92 13.97 -9.00
CA ASP A 84 1.67 15.01 -8.31
C ASP A 84 2.81 14.39 -7.51
N ARG A 85 4.03 14.88 -7.76
CA ARG A 85 5.21 14.51 -6.99
C ARG A 85 5.92 15.80 -6.59
N ASN A 86 5.98 16.05 -5.29
CA ASN A 86 6.52 17.29 -4.75
C ASN A 86 7.49 17.01 -3.59
N ARG A 87 8.41 17.94 -3.36
CA ARG A 87 9.35 17.95 -2.25
C ARG A 87 9.31 19.31 -1.58
N ARG A 88 9.06 19.34 -0.27
CA ARG A 88 9.06 20.59 0.53
C ARG A 88 10.03 20.49 1.71
N VAL A 89 10.50 21.65 2.19
CA VAL A 89 11.30 21.71 3.42
C VAL A 89 10.42 21.31 4.60
N LEU A 90 10.87 20.34 5.37
CA LEU A 90 10.19 19.89 6.58
C LEU A 90 10.78 20.55 7.82
N SER A 91 12.12 20.65 7.89
CA SER A 91 12.81 21.23 9.03
C SER A 91 14.14 21.89 8.66
N VAL A 92 14.59 22.82 9.50
CA VAL A 92 15.88 23.53 9.41
C VAL A 92 16.62 23.48 10.75
N ASP A 93 17.95 23.60 10.73
CA ASP A 93 18.77 23.72 11.94
C ASP A 93 18.78 25.16 12.50
N GLU A 94 19.50 25.36 13.62
CA GLU A 94 19.65 26.66 14.30
C GLU A 94 20.23 27.78 13.41
N ARG A 95 20.89 27.41 12.30
CA ARG A 95 21.48 28.34 11.33
C ARG A 95 20.60 28.52 10.08
N GLY A 96 19.40 27.96 10.08
CA GLY A 96 18.45 28.02 8.96
C GLY A 96 18.78 27.07 7.81
N LYS A 97 19.67 26.09 8.01
CA LYS A 97 20.03 25.10 6.99
C LYS A 97 19.01 23.98 6.97
N VAL A 98 18.53 23.59 5.79
CA VAL A 98 17.56 22.48 5.65
C VAL A 98 18.16 21.16 6.15
N VAL A 99 17.49 20.52 7.11
CA VAL A 99 17.89 19.22 7.68
C VAL A 99 17.01 18.11 7.12
N GLU A 100 15.73 18.37 6.88
CA GLU A 100 14.81 17.38 6.34
C GLU A 100 13.93 17.97 5.24
N TYR A 101 13.64 17.12 4.28
CA TYR A 101 12.59 17.30 3.29
C TYR A 101 11.42 16.37 3.59
N GLU A 102 10.22 16.80 3.23
CA GLU A 102 9.08 15.91 3.06
C GLU A 102 8.83 15.70 1.57
N LEU A 103 8.78 14.43 1.17
CA LEU A 103 8.38 13.98 -0.15
C LEU A 103 6.89 13.67 -0.13
N HIS A 104 6.15 14.18 -1.11
CA HIS A 104 4.76 13.85 -1.38
C HIS A 104 4.66 13.17 -2.74
N TYR A 105 3.91 12.08 -2.81
CA TYR A 105 3.53 11.46 -4.06
C TYR A 105 2.06 11.05 -4.04
N GLY A 106 1.28 11.59 -4.97
CA GLY A 106 -0.14 11.30 -5.04
C GLY A 106 -0.70 11.41 -6.44
N LEU A 107 -1.92 10.92 -6.60
CA LEU A 107 -2.66 10.98 -7.85
C LEU A 107 -4.16 11.03 -7.61
N GLU A 108 -4.87 11.48 -8.63
CA GLU A 108 -6.34 11.43 -8.73
C GLU A 108 -6.72 10.31 -9.70
N PHE A 109 -7.62 9.41 -9.27
CA PHE A 109 -8.07 8.28 -10.09
C PHE A 109 -9.55 7.97 -9.96
N ASP A 110 -10.06 7.18 -10.90
CA ASP A 110 -11.32 6.45 -10.79
C ASP A 110 -11.22 5.05 -11.40
N LEU A 111 -12.29 4.26 -11.27
CA LEU A 111 -12.46 3.00 -11.99
C LEU A 111 -13.78 3.03 -12.76
N VAL A 112 -13.69 2.77 -14.06
CA VAL A 112 -14.85 2.60 -14.93
C VAL A 112 -14.89 1.17 -15.50
N ASP A 113 -16.09 0.64 -15.65
CA ASP A 113 -16.36 -0.63 -16.32
C ASP A 113 -16.19 -0.48 -17.84
N GLY A 114 -16.13 -1.59 -18.58
CA GLY A 114 -15.98 -1.62 -20.03
C GLY A 114 -17.14 -0.96 -20.79
N ASP A 115 -18.32 -0.88 -20.17
CA ASP A 115 -19.49 -0.17 -20.69
C ASP A 115 -19.51 1.34 -20.35
N GLY A 116 -18.51 1.82 -19.60
CA GLY A 116 -18.39 3.21 -19.15
C GLY A 116 -19.07 3.52 -17.81
N THR A 117 -19.70 2.53 -17.16
CA THR A 117 -20.28 2.69 -15.83
C THR A 117 -19.18 2.93 -14.80
N ARG A 118 -19.37 3.92 -13.94
CA ARG A 118 -18.43 4.24 -12.87
C ARG A 118 -18.57 3.25 -11.72
N LEU A 119 -17.54 2.43 -11.51
CA LEU A 119 -17.48 1.45 -10.42
C LEU A 119 -16.90 2.06 -9.14
N VAL A 120 -15.95 2.98 -9.32
CA VAL A 120 -15.32 3.73 -8.21
C VAL A 120 -15.37 5.21 -8.54
N GLU A 121 -15.88 5.99 -7.60
CA GLU A 121 -15.90 7.45 -7.72
C GLU A 121 -14.50 8.05 -7.75
N LYS A 122 -14.41 9.19 -8.43
CA LYS A 122 -13.16 9.92 -8.59
C LYS A 122 -12.64 10.39 -7.24
N GLN A 123 -11.37 10.09 -6.94
CA GLN A 123 -10.78 10.40 -5.64
C GLN A 123 -9.27 10.58 -5.71
N ASP A 124 -8.73 11.29 -4.71
CA ASP A 124 -7.31 11.45 -4.50
C ASP A 124 -6.73 10.36 -3.60
N VAL A 125 -5.50 9.97 -3.88
CA VAL A 125 -4.70 9.07 -3.04
C VAL A 125 -3.25 9.53 -3.03
N GLY A 126 -2.60 9.44 -1.87
CA GLY A 126 -1.23 9.92 -1.72
C GLY A 126 -0.47 9.22 -0.61
N VAL A 127 0.85 9.35 -0.69
CA VAL A 127 1.83 8.93 0.30
C VAL A 127 2.79 10.08 0.58
N GLN A 128 3.30 10.13 1.81
CA GLN A 128 4.33 11.09 2.19
C GLN A 128 5.41 10.43 3.03
N ARG A 129 6.65 10.89 2.89
CA ARG A 129 7.83 10.39 3.61
C ARG A 129 8.77 11.55 3.95
N ALA A 130 9.35 11.53 5.14
CA ALA A 130 10.46 12.41 5.49
C ALA A 130 11.78 11.85 4.98
N TYR A 131 12.68 12.72 4.55
CA TYR A 131 14.01 12.40 4.04
C TYR A 131 15.03 13.38 4.61
N VAL A 132 16.12 12.87 5.18
CA VAL A 132 17.20 13.69 5.74
C VAL A 132 18.07 14.24 4.61
N ASN A 133 18.23 15.56 4.58
CA ASN A 133 19.03 16.26 3.59
C ASN A 133 20.52 15.86 3.72
N PRO A 134 21.14 15.30 2.67
CA PRO A 134 22.52 14.86 2.73
C PRO A 134 23.48 16.04 2.69
N GLN A 135 24.07 16.36 3.84
CA GLN A 135 25.05 17.44 3.95
C GLN A 135 26.46 17.00 3.49
N THR A 136 26.73 15.69 3.46
CA THR A 136 27.97 15.04 3.03
C THR A 136 27.63 13.70 2.36
N GLY A 137 28.49 13.19 1.46
CA GLY A 137 28.27 11.87 0.84
C GLY A 137 27.14 11.82 -0.22
N ILE A 138 27.13 12.79 -1.13
CA ILE A 138 26.08 13.03 -2.15
C ILE A 138 25.69 11.75 -2.92
N LEU A 139 26.66 10.99 -3.44
CA LEU A 139 26.40 9.78 -4.25
C LEU A 139 25.60 8.69 -3.52
N GLY A 140 25.94 8.38 -2.26
CA GLY A 140 25.21 7.35 -1.50
C GLY A 140 23.79 7.78 -1.14
N LYS A 141 23.59 9.09 -0.99
CA LYS A 141 22.33 9.69 -0.57
C LYS A 141 21.36 9.93 -1.72
N GLU A 142 21.85 10.11 -2.94
CA GLU A 142 21.05 10.04 -4.17
C GLU A 142 20.45 8.63 -4.35
N GLN A 143 21.22 7.59 -4.05
CA GLN A 143 20.74 6.21 -4.15
C GLN A 143 19.67 5.90 -3.09
N GLU A 144 19.82 6.43 -1.88
CA GLU A 144 18.81 6.36 -0.83
C GLU A 144 17.50 7.08 -1.23
N GLU A 145 17.58 8.28 -1.79
CA GLU A 145 16.40 8.99 -2.30
C GLU A 145 15.74 8.22 -3.45
N ALA A 146 16.51 7.60 -4.34
CA ALA A 146 15.97 6.78 -5.42
C ALA A 146 15.22 5.54 -4.91
N LEU A 147 15.77 4.85 -3.90
CA LEU A 147 15.11 3.73 -3.23
C LEU A 147 13.83 4.19 -2.52
N MET A 148 13.90 5.28 -1.77
CA MET A 148 12.73 5.86 -1.09
C MET A 148 11.61 6.19 -2.08
N ASN A 149 11.95 6.82 -3.21
CA ASN A 149 10.96 7.12 -4.24
C ASN A 149 10.34 5.85 -4.83
N ARG A 150 11.13 4.78 -5.02
CA ARG A 150 10.61 3.48 -5.48
C ARG A 150 9.61 2.89 -4.48
N ASP A 151 9.97 2.89 -3.20
CA ASP A 151 9.11 2.36 -2.14
C ASP A 151 7.81 3.17 -2.03
N MET A 152 7.90 4.50 -2.13
CA MET A 152 6.72 5.38 -2.18
C MET A 152 5.79 5.04 -3.35
N ARG A 153 6.32 4.72 -4.54
CA ARG A 153 5.46 4.32 -5.68
C ARG A 153 4.74 3.01 -5.41
N LEU A 154 5.43 2.01 -4.86
CA LEU A 154 4.81 0.73 -4.49
C LEU A 154 3.76 0.91 -3.39
N ASP A 155 4.02 1.76 -2.41
CA ASP A 155 3.05 2.09 -1.37
C ASP A 155 1.82 2.80 -1.94
N LEU A 156 2.00 3.72 -2.89
CA LEU A 156 0.88 4.37 -3.57
C LEU A 156 0.04 3.37 -4.36
N ALA A 157 0.68 2.47 -5.12
CA ALA A 157 0.01 1.40 -5.86
C ALA A 157 -0.81 0.48 -4.93
N ARG A 158 -0.26 0.11 -3.77
CA ARG A 158 -0.99 -0.68 -2.76
C ARG A 158 -2.19 0.08 -2.21
N ARG A 159 -2.05 1.37 -1.88
CA ARG A 159 -3.17 2.20 -1.41
C ARG A 159 -4.30 2.27 -2.44
N ILE A 160 -3.98 2.34 -3.73
CA ILE A 160 -4.99 2.30 -4.79
C ILE A 160 -5.75 0.96 -4.74
N VAL A 161 -5.03 -0.17 -4.68
CA VAL A 161 -5.67 -1.49 -4.58
C VAL A 161 -6.52 -1.63 -3.32
N GLU A 162 -6.05 -1.12 -2.18
CA GLU A 162 -6.83 -1.11 -0.93
C GLU A 162 -8.12 -0.30 -1.08
N ARG A 163 -8.08 0.88 -1.71
CA ARG A 163 -9.28 1.69 -2.00
C ARG A 163 -10.26 0.96 -2.91
N LEU A 164 -9.76 0.34 -3.98
CA LEU A 164 -10.57 -0.47 -4.89
C LEU A 164 -11.24 -1.62 -4.12
N GLN A 165 -10.50 -2.31 -3.26
CA GLN A 165 -11.04 -3.39 -2.45
C GLN A 165 -12.16 -2.90 -1.52
N GLU A 166 -11.93 -1.82 -0.78
CA GLU A 166 -12.92 -1.24 0.16
C GLU A 166 -14.23 -0.81 -0.51
N GLN A 167 -14.14 -0.33 -1.75
CA GLN A 167 -15.30 0.21 -2.48
C GLN A 167 -16.04 -0.85 -3.29
N LEU A 168 -15.33 -1.87 -3.78
CA LEU A 168 -15.91 -2.97 -4.55
C LEU A 168 -16.37 -4.15 -3.69
N SER A 169 -16.02 -4.18 -2.39
CA SER A 169 -16.49 -5.20 -1.45
C SER A 169 -17.84 -4.87 -0.81
N LYS A 170 -18.51 -3.78 -1.23
CA LYS A 170 -19.84 -3.39 -0.76
C LYS A 170 -20.92 -4.03 -1.63
#